data_AF-W3X0A0-F1
#
_entry.id   AF-W3X0A0-F1
#
_cell.length_a   1.000
_cell.length_b   1.000
_cell.length_c   1.000
_cell.angle_alpha   90.00
_cell.angle_beta   90.00
_cell.angle_gamma   90.00
#
_symmetry.space_group_name_H-M   'P 1'
#
loop_
_entity.id
_entity.type
_entity.pdbx_description
1 polymer ?
#
loop_
_entity_poly.entity_id
_entity_poly.type
_entity_poly.pdbx_seq_one_letter_code
_entity_poly.pdbx_strand_id
1 'polypeptide(L)'
;MADNQSCDYLIYHGAVVKPNSDISGIGVILAFVLSAYVTFIAILAAYLFGLVDEELLNEVDRRIFQIHPYRSGTPSSRGPRGRVYRCVRHVIIILSDQQMFTGIAIMSAGFRGLQSREISVYHFQIVLYLAWMSSSVHLSAVTLLGSYLRRHRGMLFWRFAGMLVLLVMLIVALVPTISNDWGIYWWDGMLDGRTGWAIPAYCFWGELWGDGVGPDAPLGFVILAVSYLWKMGALFETTTGAYRSYLKNPIEDAILGSLTYPATKYRDSQISWFWLWIFRLALGIALPTMAIVECASSFAASLWLSLTSLLYGTIQIFVPRGQMIPLTGSSESSWGFGQLVPLILLIQPVGVLFEHLHSQNKSNESQNGDHATGHDTIRDAIEAAPAIPGSQKPSLLEILVNKRDEEFQKGHSRHKAIWKLLYSSKLFAMMVYLVQLAIAAICAVVFYFDALTIGNVRSDNWSFILVALAAFLGAGLVSSIVLAPLSVTGRRPRKMNGELPVVRGNERLLELSHVRT
;
A
#
# COMPACT_ATOMS: atom_id res chain seq x y z
N MET A 1 10.82 -18.82 -43.61
CA MET A 1 9.77 -18.09 -44.33
C MET A 1 8.68 -17.78 -43.32
N ALA A 2 8.75 -16.63 -42.65
CA ALA A 2 7.62 -16.13 -41.86
C ALA A 2 6.62 -15.58 -42.88
N ASP A 3 5.48 -16.24 -42.94
CA ASP A 3 4.42 -15.96 -43.89
C ASP A 3 4.00 -14.49 -43.76
N ASN A 4 4.08 -13.75 -44.87
CA ASN A 4 3.84 -12.31 -44.94
C ASN A 4 2.33 -12.02 -44.92
N GLN A 5 1.61 -12.67 -43.99
CA GLN A 5 0.19 -12.47 -43.79
C GLN A 5 -0.01 -11.07 -43.18
N SER A 6 -0.95 -10.31 -43.72
CA SER A 6 -1.28 -8.98 -43.19
C SER A 6 -1.83 -9.11 -41.78
N CYS A 7 -1.59 -8.09 -40.95
CA CYS A 7 -2.15 -8.05 -39.60
C CYS A 7 -3.68 -8.14 -39.62
N ASP A 8 -4.35 -7.57 -40.63
CA ASP A 8 -5.79 -7.75 -40.85
C ASP A 8 -6.19 -9.23 -40.87
N TYR A 9 -5.51 -10.04 -41.70
CA TYR A 9 -5.81 -11.46 -41.82
C TYR A 9 -5.62 -12.20 -40.50
N LEU A 10 -4.52 -11.90 -39.79
CA LEU A 10 -4.21 -12.52 -38.50
C LEU A 10 -5.19 -12.13 -37.39
N ILE A 11 -5.72 -10.91 -37.42
CA ILE A 11 -6.74 -10.45 -36.47
C ILE A 11 -8.06 -11.19 -36.67
N TYR A 12 -8.47 -11.44 -37.92
CA TYR A 12 -9.72 -12.16 -38.20
C TYR A 12 -9.61 -13.69 -38.07
N HIS A 13 -8.46 -14.28 -38.37
CA HIS A 13 -8.30 -15.75 -38.43
C HIS A 13 -7.42 -16.36 -37.33
N GLY A 14 -6.81 -15.51 -36.48
CA GLY A 14 -5.84 -15.94 -35.49
C GLY A 14 -4.52 -16.43 -36.10
N ALA A 15 -3.57 -16.77 -35.23
CA ALA A 15 -2.26 -17.30 -35.61
C ALA A 15 -1.95 -18.61 -34.88
N VAL A 16 -0.95 -19.35 -35.35
CA VAL A 16 -0.43 -20.53 -34.64
C VAL A 16 0.71 -20.08 -33.73
N VAL A 17 0.61 -20.36 -32.43
CA VAL A 17 1.62 -19.97 -31.45
C VAL A 17 2.88 -20.80 -31.61
N LYS A 18 4.04 -20.13 -31.58
CA LYS A 18 5.35 -20.79 -31.47
C LYS A 18 5.80 -20.74 -30.01
N PRO A 19 6.13 -21.89 -29.38
CA PRO A 19 6.60 -21.89 -28.00
C PRO A 19 7.88 -21.08 -27.81
N ASN A 20 7.99 -20.32 -26.71
CA ASN A 20 9.20 -19.59 -26.36
C ASN A 20 9.56 -19.77 -24.88
N SER A 21 10.28 -20.85 -24.57
CA SER A 21 10.68 -21.22 -23.21
C SER A 21 11.61 -20.22 -22.51
N ASP A 22 12.21 -19.27 -23.23
CA ASP A 22 13.07 -18.24 -22.62
C ASP A 22 12.24 -17.09 -22.03
N ILE A 23 10.98 -16.95 -22.45
CA ILE A 23 10.06 -15.92 -21.97
C ILE A 23 8.95 -16.54 -21.10
N SER A 24 8.21 -17.49 -21.66
CA SER A 24 7.08 -18.16 -21.00
C SER A 24 7.49 -19.47 -20.34
N GLY A 25 8.79 -19.79 -20.25
CA GLY A 25 9.28 -20.97 -19.55
C GLY A 25 8.86 -21.00 -18.09
N ILE A 26 8.51 -22.18 -17.57
CA ILE A 26 8.02 -22.33 -16.19
C ILE A 26 9.03 -21.80 -15.16
N GLY A 27 10.33 -22.04 -15.35
CA GLY A 27 11.34 -21.58 -14.41
C GLY A 27 11.54 -20.05 -14.45
N VAL A 28 11.35 -19.40 -15.61
CA VAL A 28 11.39 -17.92 -15.71
C VAL A 28 10.22 -17.31 -14.95
N ILE A 29 9.00 -17.80 -15.21
CA ILE A 29 7.81 -17.31 -14.49
C ILE A 29 7.96 -17.55 -12.99
N LEU A 30 8.39 -18.75 -12.58
CA LEU A 30 8.62 -19.05 -11.17
C LEU A 30 9.67 -18.15 -10.55
N ALA A 31 10.78 -17.83 -11.24
CA ALA A 31 11.82 -16.98 -10.68
C ALA A 31 11.29 -15.58 -10.34
N PHE A 32 10.58 -14.94 -11.27
CA PHE A 32 10.01 -13.63 -11.05
C PHE A 32 8.90 -13.66 -9.99
N VAL A 33 7.99 -14.64 -10.07
CA VAL A 33 6.86 -14.77 -9.14
C VAL A 33 7.36 -15.04 -7.72
N LEU A 34 8.22 -16.05 -7.51
CA LEU A 34 8.80 -16.33 -6.19
C LEU A 34 9.55 -15.12 -5.66
N SER A 35 10.40 -14.49 -6.47
CA SER A 35 11.14 -13.31 -6.04
C SER A 35 10.22 -12.19 -5.57
N ALA A 36 9.14 -11.95 -6.33
CA ALA A 36 8.17 -10.91 -5.99
C ALA A 36 7.43 -11.22 -4.68
N TYR A 37 6.92 -12.43 -4.52
CA TYR A 37 6.22 -12.83 -3.29
C TYR A 37 7.15 -12.92 -2.09
N VAL A 38 8.38 -13.44 -2.22
CA VAL A 38 9.38 -13.46 -1.14
C VAL A 38 9.72 -12.03 -0.70
N THR A 39 9.93 -11.12 -1.64
CA THR A 39 10.19 -9.71 -1.34
C THR A 39 9.01 -9.07 -0.62
N PHE A 40 7.79 -9.28 -1.10
CA PHE A 40 6.59 -8.76 -0.46
C PHE A 40 6.39 -9.33 0.94
N ILE A 41 6.56 -10.64 1.13
CA ILE A 41 6.47 -11.31 2.44
C ILE A 41 7.52 -10.75 3.40
N ALA A 42 8.75 -10.51 2.94
CA ALA A 42 9.80 -9.89 3.77
C ALA A 42 9.42 -8.47 4.21
N ILE A 43 8.84 -7.65 3.33
CA ILE A 43 8.35 -6.29 3.65
C ILE A 43 7.15 -6.36 4.61
N LEU A 44 6.20 -7.27 4.36
CA LEU A 44 5.03 -7.46 5.22
C LEU A 44 5.46 -7.92 6.62
N ALA A 45 6.38 -8.89 6.71
CA ALA A 45 6.95 -9.33 7.97
C ALA A 45 7.67 -8.16 8.69
N ALA A 46 8.46 -7.37 7.97
CA ALA A 46 9.11 -6.18 8.54
C ALA A 46 8.08 -5.20 9.12
N TYR A 47 6.95 -4.99 8.44
CA TYR A 47 5.84 -4.18 8.93
C TYR A 47 5.18 -4.77 10.19
N LEU A 48 4.73 -6.02 10.12
CA LEU A 48 4.02 -6.67 11.23
C LEU A 48 4.86 -6.82 12.50
N PHE A 49 6.17 -7.08 12.36
CA PHE A 49 7.10 -7.19 13.49
C PHE A 49 7.65 -5.83 13.97
N GLY A 50 7.24 -4.72 13.36
CA GLY A 50 7.69 -3.39 13.78
C GLY A 50 9.19 -3.18 13.54
N LEU A 51 9.70 -3.67 12.40
CA LEU A 51 11.07 -3.48 11.90
C LEU A 51 11.13 -2.33 10.87
N VAL A 52 10.17 -1.40 10.94
CA VAL A 52 10.05 -0.23 10.05
C VAL A 52 10.45 1.03 10.81
N ASP A 53 11.20 1.91 10.18
CA ASP A 53 11.61 3.19 10.77
C ASP A 53 10.40 4.06 11.13
N GLU A 54 10.49 4.75 12.29
CA GLU A 54 9.41 5.58 12.82
C GLU A 54 8.91 6.64 11.80
N GLU A 55 9.80 7.21 11.01
CA GLU A 55 9.50 8.24 9.99
C GLU A 55 8.52 7.78 8.89
N LEU A 56 8.42 6.47 8.65
CA LEU A 56 7.58 5.89 7.59
C LEU A 56 6.18 5.52 8.08
N LEU A 57 5.98 5.40 9.40
CA LEU A 57 4.71 4.99 9.99
C LEU A 57 3.87 6.19 10.41
N ASN A 58 2.62 6.22 9.97
CA ASN A 58 1.65 7.25 10.35
C ASN A 58 0.90 6.88 11.65
N GLU A 59 0.10 7.79 12.19
CA GLU A 59 -0.67 7.58 13.44
C GLU A 59 -1.68 6.44 13.33
N VAL A 60 -2.26 6.18 12.15
CA VAL A 60 -3.11 4.99 11.91
C VAL A 60 -2.33 3.70 12.13
N ASP A 61 -1.14 3.59 11.54
CA ASP A 61 -0.28 2.41 11.69
C ASP A 61 0.05 2.16 13.18
N ARG A 62 0.35 3.22 13.92
CA ARG A 62 0.80 3.13 15.33
C ARG A 62 -0.34 2.91 16.32
N ARG A 63 -1.49 3.57 16.13
CA ARG A 63 -2.57 3.59 17.15
C ARG A 63 -3.70 2.64 16.84
N ILE A 64 -4.01 2.44 15.57
CA ILE A 64 -5.12 1.57 15.16
C ILE A 64 -4.58 0.18 14.84
N PHE A 65 -3.56 0.08 13.98
CA PHE A 65 -2.91 -1.22 13.69
C PHE A 65 -1.89 -1.64 14.74
N GLN A 66 -1.58 -0.77 15.71
CA GLN A 66 -0.71 -1.07 16.86
C GLN A 66 0.71 -1.51 16.45
N ILE A 67 1.18 -1.02 15.31
CA ILE A 67 2.53 -1.31 14.81
C ILE A 67 3.54 -0.46 15.58
N HIS A 68 4.45 -1.13 16.27
CA HIS A 68 5.49 -0.49 17.06
C HIS A 68 6.67 -0.09 16.14
N PRO A 69 7.06 1.20 16.07
CA PRO A 69 8.15 1.63 15.20
C PRO A 69 9.51 1.11 15.69
N TYR A 70 10.41 0.85 14.74
CA TYR A 70 11.82 0.66 15.05
C TYR A 70 12.51 2.01 15.20
N ARG A 71 13.20 2.21 16.33
CA ARG A 71 13.95 3.44 16.64
C ARG A 71 15.45 3.22 16.48
N SER A 72 15.97 3.61 15.32
CA SER A 72 17.41 3.58 15.06
C SER A 72 18.15 4.53 16.02
N GLY A 73 19.26 4.07 16.64
CA GLY A 73 20.09 4.89 17.54
C GLY A 73 19.84 4.72 19.05
N THR A 74 18.86 3.91 19.46
CA THR A 74 18.64 3.56 20.87
C THR A 74 19.54 2.40 21.33
N PRO A 75 19.80 2.19 22.64
CA PRO A 75 20.59 1.05 23.12
C PRO A 75 20.08 -0.31 22.63
N SER A 76 18.75 -0.46 22.47
CA SER A 76 18.10 -1.67 21.94
C SER A 76 18.47 -1.98 20.48
N SER A 77 19.02 -1.01 19.73
CA SER A 77 19.57 -1.22 18.38
C SER A 77 20.86 -2.06 18.33
N ARG A 78 21.51 -2.25 19.48
CA ARG A 78 22.66 -3.16 19.63
C ARG A 78 22.25 -4.59 20.00
N GLY A 79 21.01 -4.79 20.46
CA GLY A 79 20.48 -6.10 20.85
C GLY A 79 20.03 -6.99 19.69
N PRO A 80 19.39 -8.14 19.98
CA PRO A 80 18.91 -9.10 18.98
C PRO A 80 17.97 -8.49 17.95
N ARG A 81 17.04 -7.62 18.37
CA ARG A 81 16.10 -6.94 17.47
C ARG A 81 16.80 -6.04 16.45
N GLY A 82 17.83 -5.30 16.86
CA GLY A 82 18.57 -4.44 15.95
C GLY A 82 19.42 -5.22 14.94
N ARG A 83 19.87 -6.43 15.31
CA ARG A 83 20.51 -7.37 14.40
C ARG A 83 19.54 -7.88 13.34
N VAL A 84 18.35 -8.35 13.73
CA VAL A 84 17.29 -8.78 12.81
C VAL A 84 16.89 -7.65 11.86
N TYR A 85 16.69 -6.42 12.37
CA TYR A 85 16.40 -5.25 11.54
C TYR A 85 17.47 -5.04 10.45
N ARG A 86 18.77 -5.13 10.80
CA ARG A 86 19.86 -5.01 9.82
C ARG A 86 19.81 -6.14 8.79
N CYS A 87 19.60 -7.39 9.23
CA CYS A 87 19.52 -8.55 8.33
C CYS A 87 18.37 -8.42 7.34
N VAL A 88 17.14 -8.17 7.83
CA VAL A 88 15.95 -7.97 6.98
C VAL A 88 16.17 -6.83 5.99
N ARG A 89 16.75 -5.71 6.44
CA ARG A 89 17.09 -4.60 5.55
C ARG A 89 18.06 -5.01 4.44
N HIS A 90 19.13 -5.74 4.76
CA HIS A 90 20.09 -6.22 3.76
C HIS A 90 19.46 -7.20 2.76
N VAL A 91 18.63 -8.14 3.24
CA VAL A 91 17.86 -9.07 2.40
C VAL A 91 16.98 -8.31 1.41
N ILE A 92 16.22 -7.33 1.89
CA ILE A 92 15.31 -6.54 1.05
C ILE A 92 16.09 -5.70 0.02
N ILE A 93 17.28 -5.19 0.36
CA ILE A 93 18.14 -4.49 -0.60
C ILE A 93 18.55 -5.42 -1.76
N ILE A 94 19.05 -6.61 -1.46
CA ILE A 94 19.53 -7.56 -2.48
C ILE A 94 18.39 -8.00 -3.39
N LEU A 95 17.26 -8.39 -2.79
CA LEU A 95 16.07 -8.78 -3.54
C LEU A 95 15.58 -7.63 -4.43
N SER A 96 15.52 -6.41 -3.90
CA SER A 96 15.09 -5.22 -4.65
C SER A 96 15.99 -4.95 -5.87
N ASP A 97 17.30 -5.10 -5.73
CA ASP A 97 18.25 -4.89 -6.83
C ASP A 97 18.09 -5.96 -7.92
N GLN A 98 17.95 -7.23 -7.53
CA GLN A 98 17.66 -8.32 -8.47
C GLN A 98 16.38 -8.04 -9.27
N GLN A 99 15.31 -7.61 -8.61
CA GLN A 99 14.04 -7.27 -9.26
C GLN A 99 14.22 -6.17 -10.30
N MET A 100 14.89 -5.08 -9.95
CA MET A 100 15.14 -3.97 -10.88
C MET A 100 15.85 -4.42 -12.16
N PHE A 101 16.96 -5.14 -12.03
CA PHE A 101 17.74 -5.58 -13.20
C PHE A 101 17.01 -6.65 -14.02
N THR A 102 16.38 -7.63 -13.37
CA THR A 102 15.61 -8.68 -14.07
C THR A 102 14.40 -8.09 -14.79
N GLY A 103 13.69 -7.14 -14.17
CA GLY A 103 12.59 -6.39 -14.78
C GLY A 103 13.01 -5.65 -16.05
N ILE A 104 14.14 -4.92 -16.01
CA ILE A 104 14.67 -4.23 -17.19
C ILE A 104 15.09 -5.22 -18.27
N ALA A 105 15.70 -6.34 -17.88
CA ALA A 105 16.17 -7.37 -18.82
C ALA A 105 15.01 -8.04 -19.57
N ILE A 106 13.96 -8.45 -18.86
CA ILE A 106 12.80 -9.11 -19.49
C ILE A 106 12.04 -8.13 -20.40
N MET A 107 11.90 -6.87 -20.00
CA MET A 107 11.32 -5.83 -20.87
C MET A 107 12.15 -5.62 -22.13
N SER A 108 13.48 -5.58 -22.00
CA SER A 108 14.39 -5.43 -23.14
C SER A 108 14.26 -6.60 -24.12
N ALA A 109 14.17 -7.83 -23.60
CA ALA A 109 13.93 -9.02 -24.41
C ALA A 109 12.57 -8.96 -25.13
N GLY A 110 11.50 -8.53 -24.44
CA GLY A 110 10.18 -8.33 -25.02
C GLY A 110 10.18 -7.31 -26.17
N PHE A 111 10.83 -6.16 -25.98
CA PHE A 111 10.95 -5.15 -27.05
C PHE A 111 11.80 -5.64 -28.23
N ARG A 112 12.85 -6.43 -27.98
CA ARG A 112 13.61 -7.05 -29.07
C ARG A 112 12.77 -8.07 -29.84
N GLY A 113 11.95 -8.86 -29.16
CA GLY A 113 10.99 -9.77 -29.78
C GLY A 113 9.89 -9.05 -30.58
N LEU A 114 9.44 -7.88 -30.12
CA LEU A 114 8.54 -7.00 -30.88
C LEU A 114 9.21 -6.50 -32.16
N GLN A 115 10.46 -6.03 -32.04
CA GLN A 115 11.23 -5.54 -33.18
C GLN A 115 11.49 -6.65 -34.23
N SER A 116 11.79 -7.87 -33.79
CA SER A 116 12.00 -9.02 -34.70
C SER A 116 10.70 -9.61 -35.26
N ARG A 117 9.52 -9.14 -34.79
CA ARG A 117 8.19 -9.65 -35.17
C ARG A 117 7.94 -11.12 -34.81
N GLU A 118 8.64 -11.62 -33.79
CA GLU A 118 8.58 -13.03 -33.38
C GLU A 118 7.73 -13.25 -32.13
N ILE A 119 7.52 -12.21 -31.32
CA ILE A 119 6.78 -12.33 -30.06
C ILE A 119 5.27 -12.23 -30.30
N SER A 120 4.53 -13.22 -29.81
CA SER A 120 3.06 -13.20 -29.83
C SER A 120 2.49 -12.37 -28.67
N VAL A 121 1.21 -12.01 -28.76
CA VAL A 121 0.44 -11.33 -27.70
C VAL A 121 0.59 -12.08 -26.37
N TYR A 122 0.47 -13.41 -26.38
CA TYR A 122 0.66 -14.27 -25.20
C TYR A 122 2.01 -14.05 -24.50
N HIS A 123 3.11 -14.14 -25.25
CA HIS A 123 4.45 -14.01 -24.69
C HIS A 123 4.71 -12.58 -24.22
N PHE A 124 4.22 -11.58 -24.97
CA PHE A 124 4.37 -10.17 -24.61
C PHE A 124 3.55 -9.81 -23.36
N GLN A 125 2.36 -10.37 -23.21
CA GLN A 125 1.55 -10.30 -21.98
C GLN A 125 2.37 -10.81 -20.78
N ILE A 126 2.98 -11.99 -20.89
CA ILE A 126 3.82 -12.54 -19.81
C ILE A 126 4.97 -11.57 -19.48
N VAL A 127 5.73 -11.09 -20.48
CA VAL A 127 6.81 -10.11 -20.25
C VAL A 127 6.32 -8.89 -19.49
N LEU A 128 5.22 -8.29 -19.95
CA LEU A 128 4.64 -7.09 -19.36
C LEU A 128 4.31 -7.29 -17.88
N TYR A 129 3.64 -8.39 -17.53
CA TYR A 129 3.19 -8.61 -16.16
C TYR A 129 4.29 -9.15 -15.23
N LEU A 130 5.31 -9.84 -15.75
CA LEU A 130 6.51 -10.18 -14.97
C LEU A 130 7.27 -8.91 -14.57
N ALA A 131 7.44 -7.97 -15.51
CA ALA A 131 8.05 -6.68 -15.25
C ALA A 131 7.21 -5.80 -14.33
N TRP A 132 5.89 -5.81 -14.48
CA TRP A 132 4.95 -5.10 -13.61
C TRP A 132 5.08 -5.56 -12.16
N MET A 133 5.05 -6.88 -11.91
CA MET A 133 5.22 -7.43 -10.56
C MET A 133 6.59 -7.08 -9.98
N SER A 134 7.65 -7.22 -10.78
CA SER A 134 9.01 -6.86 -10.38
C SER A 134 9.12 -5.38 -9.96
N SER A 135 8.58 -4.48 -10.78
CA SER A 135 8.48 -3.06 -10.50
C SER A 135 7.73 -2.76 -9.19
N SER A 136 6.57 -3.37 -9.00
CA SER A 136 5.70 -3.12 -7.85
C SER A 136 6.39 -3.43 -6.52
N VAL A 137 7.05 -4.59 -6.43
CA VAL A 137 7.76 -4.99 -5.21
C VAL A 137 9.05 -4.21 -5.01
N HIS A 138 9.76 -3.84 -6.09
CA HIS A 138 10.93 -2.98 -6.01
C HIS A 138 10.56 -1.62 -5.40
N LEU A 139 9.45 -1.03 -5.85
CA LEU A 139 8.94 0.24 -5.33
C LEU A 139 8.50 0.14 -3.85
N SER A 140 7.87 -0.97 -3.44
CA SER A 140 7.56 -1.26 -2.04
C SER A 140 8.83 -1.41 -1.18
N ALA A 141 9.85 -2.10 -1.71
CA ALA A 141 11.14 -2.26 -1.04
C ALA A 141 11.81 -0.89 -0.82
N VAL A 142 11.88 -0.06 -1.87
CA VAL A 142 12.45 1.30 -1.78
C VAL A 142 11.67 2.17 -0.80
N THR A 143 10.33 2.03 -0.74
CA THR A 143 9.49 2.74 0.24
C THR A 143 9.84 2.36 1.68
N LEU A 144 9.98 1.05 1.97
CA LEU A 144 10.42 0.56 3.29
C LEU A 144 11.85 1.06 3.62
N LEU A 145 12.72 1.08 2.63
CA LEU A 145 14.12 1.48 2.75
C LEU A 145 14.31 3.01 2.75
N GLY A 146 13.25 3.80 2.59
CA GLY A 146 13.33 5.24 2.33
C GLY A 146 14.14 6.01 3.37
N SER A 147 13.94 5.75 4.67
CA SER A 147 14.73 6.42 5.73
C SER A 147 16.23 6.09 5.65
N TYR A 148 16.58 4.86 5.30
CA TYR A 148 17.97 4.44 5.13
C TYR A 148 18.59 5.01 3.86
N LEU A 149 17.86 5.00 2.74
CA LEU A 149 18.33 5.47 1.44
C LEU A 149 18.47 6.99 1.38
N ARG A 150 17.62 7.75 2.08
CA ARG A 150 17.76 9.22 2.20
C ARG A 150 19.09 9.63 2.84
N ARG A 151 19.61 8.80 3.76
CA ARG A 151 20.95 8.96 4.37
C ARG A 151 22.08 8.57 3.41
N HIS A 152 21.80 7.77 2.38
CA HIS A 152 22.77 7.29 1.40
C HIS A 152 22.35 7.65 -0.03
N ARG A 153 22.43 8.95 -0.37
CA ARG A 153 21.87 9.51 -1.61
C ARG A 153 22.35 8.85 -2.90
N GLY A 154 23.58 8.35 -2.97
CA GLY A 154 24.08 7.63 -4.16
C GLY A 154 23.33 6.33 -4.42
N MET A 155 23.09 5.54 -3.37
CA MET A 155 22.32 4.29 -3.44
C MET A 155 20.85 4.52 -3.77
N LEU A 156 20.30 5.65 -3.31
CA LEU A 156 18.96 6.10 -3.64
C LEU A 156 18.85 6.47 -5.12
N PHE A 157 19.79 7.29 -5.62
CA PHE A 157 19.77 7.81 -6.99
C PHE A 157 19.82 6.68 -8.04
N TRP A 158 20.72 5.71 -7.87
CA TRP A 158 20.82 4.59 -8.81
C TRP A 158 19.52 3.77 -8.89
N ARG A 159 18.88 3.47 -7.74
CA ARG A 159 17.61 2.74 -7.70
C ARG A 159 16.46 3.54 -8.29
N PHE A 160 16.42 4.84 -7.98
CA PHE A 160 15.45 5.76 -8.58
C PHE A 160 15.59 5.80 -10.11
N ALA A 161 16.82 5.90 -10.61
CA ALA A 161 17.09 5.92 -12.05
C ALA A 161 16.68 4.61 -12.73
N GLY A 162 17.06 3.45 -12.18
CA GLY A 162 16.65 2.16 -12.74
C GLY A 162 15.14 1.95 -12.71
N MET A 163 14.46 2.39 -11.65
CA MET A 163 13.01 2.34 -11.56
C MET A 163 12.32 3.28 -12.56
N LEU A 164 12.88 4.47 -12.82
CA LEU A 164 12.38 5.39 -13.86
C LEU A 164 12.52 4.77 -15.26
N VAL A 165 13.64 4.10 -15.54
CA VAL A 165 13.81 3.36 -16.81
C VAL A 165 12.74 2.29 -16.95
N LEU A 166 12.53 1.48 -15.90
CA LEU A 166 11.51 0.43 -15.92
C LEU A 166 10.09 0.99 -16.07
N LEU A 167 9.78 2.14 -15.45
CA LEU A 167 8.51 2.84 -15.62
C LEU A 167 8.27 3.23 -17.09
N VAL A 168 9.25 3.86 -17.73
CA VAL A 168 9.14 4.27 -19.13
C VAL A 168 8.93 3.05 -20.02
N MET A 169 9.69 1.97 -19.79
CA MET A 169 9.52 0.71 -20.51
C MET A 169 8.11 0.13 -20.32
N LEU A 170 7.56 0.13 -19.10
CA LEU A 170 6.21 -0.35 -18.82
C LEU A 170 5.12 0.52 -19.48
N ILE A 171 5.23 1.84 -19.42
CA ILE A 171 4.29 2.75 -20.09
C ILE A 171 4.27 2.50 -21.60
N VAL A 172 5.45 2.38 -22.21
CA VAL A 172 5.57 2.10 -23.65
C VAL A 172 5.03 0.71 -24.00
N ALA A 173 5.24 -0.28 -23.14
CA ALA A 173 4.75 -1.64 -23.35
C ALA A 173 3.23 -1.81 -23.13
N LEU A 174 2.56 -0.89 -22.45
CA LEU A 174 1.11 -0.89 -22.33
C LEU A 174 0.41 -0.34 -23.59
N VAL A 175 1.13 0.29 -24.52
CA VAL A 175 0.51 0.89 -25.73
C VAL A 175 -0.27 -0.14 -26.56
N PRO A 176 0.26 -1.33 -26.89
CA PRO A 176 -0.48 -2.35 -27.64
C PRO A 176 -1.75 -2.84 -26.92
N THR A 177 -1.76 -2.79 -25.58
CA THR A 177 -2.89 -3.26 -24.78
C THR A 177 -4.09 -2.31 -24.80
N ILE A 178 -3.96 -1.12 -25.42
CA ILE A 178 -5.04 -0.14 -25.57
C ILE A 178 -6.13 -0.66 -26.51
N SER A 179 -5.76 -1.49 -27.49
CA SER A 179 -6.70 -2.08 -28.43
C SER A 179 -7.70 -2.98 -27.71
N ASN A 180 -8.99 -2.82 -28.02
CA ASN A 180 -10.05 -3.58 -27.37
C ASN A 180 -9.91 -5.10 -27.56
N ASP A 181 -9.44 -5.54 -28.73
CA ASP A 181 -9.23 -6.96 -29.01
C ASP A 181 -7.88 -7.53 -28.51
N TRP A 182 -7.13 -6.80 -27.67
CA TRP A 182 -5.87 -7.28 -27.09
C TRP A 182 -6.09 -8.52 -26.22
N GLY A 183 -5.43 -9.62 -26.56
CA GLY A 183 -5.48 -10.84 -25.75
C GLY A 183 -6.86 -11.50 -25.72
N ILE A 184 -7.72 -11.26 -26.71
CA ILE A 184 -8.99 -11.95 -26.83
C ILE A 184 -8.87 -13.19 -27.72
N TYR A 185 -9.49 -14.26 -27.27
CA TYR A 185 -9.63 -15.58 -27.87
C TYR A 185 -11.02 -15.67 -28.54
N TRP A 186 -11.21 -15.04 -29.71
CA TRP A 186 -12.42 -15.29 -30.52
C TRP A 186 -12.10 -16.27 -31.65
N TRP A 187 -12.86 -17.37 -31.77
CA TRP A 187 -13.81 -17.65 -32.87
C TRP A 187 -14.50 -19.02 -32.73
N ASP A 188 -15.71 -19.09 -33.27
CA ASP A 188 -16.55 -20.26 -33.48
C ASP A 188 -15.80 -21.28 -34.39
N GLY A 189 -15.54 -22.48 -33.88
CA GLY A 189 -14.82 -23.53 -34.60
C GLY A 189 -13.29 -23.39 -34.55
N MET A 190 -12.68 -24.03 -33.55
CA MET A 190 -11.24 -24.33 -33.48
C MET A 190 -10.81 -25.17 -34.69
N LEU A 191 -10.49 -24.51 -35.80
CA LEU A 191 -9.83 -25.13 -36.94
C LEU A 191 -8.32 -24.87 -36.80
N ASP A 192 -7.54 -25.96 -36.78
CA ASP A 192 -6.09 -25.98 -36.95
C ASP A 192 -5.24 -25.20 -35.90
N GLY A 193 -5.68 -25.15 -34.64
CA GLY A 193 -4.83 -24.68 -33.51
C GLY A 193 -4.50 -23.19 -33.53
N ARG A 194 -5.26 -22.38 -34.27
CA ARG A 194 -5.10 -20.91 -34.32
C ARG A 194 -5.79 -20.22 -33.15
N THR A 195 -5.18 -19.16 -32.63
CA THR A 195 -5.71 -18.39 -31.49
C THR A 195 -5.37 -16.90 -31.62
N GLY A 196 -6.15 -16.03 -30.97
CA GLY A 196 -5.85 -14.59 -30.88
C GLY A 196 -4.60 -14.28 -30.03
N TRP A 197 -4.35 -15.09 -29.00
CA TRP A 197 -3.14 -15.05 -28.18
C TRP A 197 -1.83 -15.29 -28.95
N ALA A 198 -1.91 -16.00 -30.07
CA ALA A 198 -0.78 -16.29 -30.94
C ALA A 198 -0.45 -15.16 -31.91
N ILE A 199 -1.35 -14.19 -32.09
CA ILE A 199 -1.15 -13.08 -33.03
C ILE A 199 0.15 -12.36 -32.65
N PRO A 200 1.00 -11.98 -33.63
CA PRO A 200 2.19 -11.18 -33.34
C PRO A 200 1.83 -9.87 -32.64
N ALA A 201 2.45 -9.60 -31.50
CA ALA A 201 2.11 -8.42 -30.68
C ALA A 201 2.38 -7.09 -31.41
N TYR A 202 3.26 -7.09 -32.43
CA TYR A 202 3.53 -5.90 -33.24
C TYR A 202 2.30 -5.42 -34.05
N CYS A 203 1.32 -6.29 -34.34
CA CYS A 203 0.11 -5.92 -35.08
C CYS A 203 -0.80 -4.95 -34.33
N PHE A 204 -0.58 -4.78 -33.03
CA PHE A 204 -1.30 -3.84 -32.16
C PHE A 204 -0.49 -2.54 -31.94
N TRP A 205 0.66 -2.38 -32.59
CA TRP A 205 1.52 -1.22 -32.40
C TRP A 205 1.04 -0.04 -33.25
N GLY A 206 0.35 0.91 -32.60
CA GLY A 206 -0.16 2.12 -33.28
C GLY A 206 -1.49 1.93 -34.01
N GLU A 207 -2.10 0.74 -33.89
CA GLU A 207 -3.40 0.41 -34.48
C GLU A 207 -4.38 -0.03 -33.38
N LEU A 208 -5.66 0.29 -33.58
CA LEU A 208 -6.74 -0.08 -32.66
C LEU A 208 -7.69 -1.05 -33.36
N TRP A 209 -7.90 -2.22 -32.75
CA TRP A 209 -8.80 -3.26 -33.23
C TRP A 209 -10.02 -3.41 -32.33
N GLY A 210 -11.17 -3.73 -32.93
CA GLY A 210 -12.46 -3.84 -32.26
C GLY A 210 -13.15 -2.48 -32.09
N ASP A 211 -13.91 -2.30 -31.00
CA ASP A 211 -14.66 -1.05 -30.71
C ASP A 211 -13.75 0.11 -30.24
N GLY A 212 -12.49 0.15 -30.69
CA GLY A 212 -11.51 1.17 -30.34
C GLY A 212 -10.72 0.84 -29.07
N VAL A 213 -10.88 1.67 -28.04
CA VAL A 213 -10.09 1.58 -26.79
C VAL A 213 -10.74 0.59 -25.83
N GLY A 214 -10.00 -0.44 -25.45
CA GLY A 214 -10.41 -1.37 -24.40
C GLY A 214 -10.59 -0.65 -23.07
N PRO A 215 -11.68 -0.88 -22.33
CA PRO A 215 -12.00 -0.11 -21.14
C PRO A 215 -10.97 -0.32 -20.01
N ASP A 216 -10.31 -1.48 -19.91
CA ASP A 216 -9.34 -1.74 -18.83
C ASP A 216 -7.95 -1.14 -19.07
N ALA A 217 -7.61 -0.82 -20.31
CA ALA A 217 -6.30 -0.29 -20.64
C ALA A 217 -6.03 1.07 -19.95
N PRO A 218 -6.94 2.07 -20.01
CA PRO A 218 -6.81 3.30 -19.23
C PRO A 218 -6.63 3.06 -17.73
N LEU A 219 -7.30 2.04 -17.15
CA LEU A 219 -7.14 1.69 -15.74
C LEU A 219 -5.70 1.30 -15.44
N GLY A 220 -5.11 0.43 -16.27
CA GLY A 220 -3.73 -0.01 -16.14
C GLY A 220 -2.75 1.17 -16.14
N PHE A 221 -2.90 2.10 -17.08
CA PHE A 221 -2.07 3.32 -17.13
C PHE A 221 -2.25 4.20 -15.89
N VAL A 222 -3.49 4.44 -15.47
CA VAL A 222 -3.78 5.29 -14.31
C VAL A 222 -3.24 4.64 -13.03
N ILE A 223 -3.47 3.35 -12.81
CA ILE A 223 -2.95 2.62 -11.65
C ILE A 223 -1.43 2.66 -11.64
N LEU A 224 -0.77 2.39 -12.78
CA LEU A 224 0.68 2.41 -12.88
C LEU A 224 1.22 3.81 -12.55
N ALA A 225 0.72 4.85 -13.22
CA ALA A 225 1.18 6.22 -13.06
C ALA A 225 0.94 6.72 -11.63
N VAL A 226 -0.26 6.53 -11.09
CA VAL A 226 -0.60 6.96 -9.73
C VAL A 226 0.23 6.20 -8.70
N SER A 227 0.38 4.88 -8.84
CA SER A 227 1.20 4.05 -7.92
C SER A 227 2.65 4.53 -7.86
N TYR A 228 3.24 4.78 -9.04
CA TYR A 228 4.60 5.28 -9.15
C TYR A 228 4.75 6.68 -8.59
N LEU A 229 3.91 7.63 -9.01
CA LEU A 229 3.96 9.01 -8.53
C LEU A 229 3.76 9.07 -7.01
N TRP A 230 2.83 8.28 -6.48
CA TRP A 230 2.57 8.17 -5.05
C TRP A 230 3.81 7.69 -4.28
N LYS A 231 4.31 6.49 -4.59
CA LYS A 231 5.38 5.87 -3.80
C LYS A 231 6.74 6.54 -4.04
N MET A 232 7.01 7.04 -5.26
CA MET A 232 8.20 7.86 -5.53
C MET A 232 8.11 9.21 -4.84
N GLY A 233 6.94 9.83 -4.81
CA GLY A 233 6.72 11.04 -4.04
C GLY A 233 6.94 10.82 -2.54
N ALA A 234 6.52 9.67 -2.01
CA ALA A 234 6.73 9.31 -0.61
C ALA A 234 8.22 9.19 -0.21
N LEU A 235 9.13 9.01 -1.17
CA LEU A 235 10.56 8.84 -0.94
C LEU A 235 11.29 10.15 -0.58
N PHE A 236 10.72 11.30 -0.97
CA PHE A 236 11.34 12.61 -0.77
C PHE A 236 10.60 13.44 0.29
N GLU A 237 11.35 14.07 1.21
CA GLU A 237 10.79 14.94 2.25
C GLU A 237 10.07 16.15 1.67
N THR A 238 10.62 16.71 0.59
CA THR A 238 10.01 17.84 -0.11
C THR A 238 8.63 17.49 -0.63
N THR A 239 8.48 16.32 -1.26
CA THR A 239 7.21 15.90 -1.87
C THR A 239 6.20 15.48 -0.81
N THR A 240 6.62 14.78 0.24
CA THR A 240 5.74 14.46 1.39
C THR A 240 5.30 15.72 2.14
N GLY A 241 6.20 16.70 2.30
CA GLY A 241 5.87 18.02 2.83
C GLY A 241 4.88 18.77 1.94
N ALA A 242 5.08 18.76 0.63
CA ALA A 242 4.16 19.38 -0.33
C ALA A 242 2.77 18.71 -0.31
N TYR A 243 2.71 17.36 -0.31
CA TYR A 243 1.46 16.62 -0.16
C TYR A 243 0.72 17.01 1.13
N ARG A 244 1.45 17.10 2.25
CA ARG A 244 0.85 17.53 3.52
C ARG A 244 0.29 18.95 3.43
N SER A 245 1.07 19.89 2.94
CA SER A 245 0.69 21.31 2.90
C SER A 245 -0.40 21.64 1.87
N TYR A 246 -0.36 21.03 0.69
CA TYR A 246 -1.25 21.39 -0.44
C TYR A 246 -2.46 20.48 -0.59
N LEU A 247 -2.41 19.23 -0.12
CA LEU A 247 -3.50 18.28 -0.30
C LEU A 247 -4.12 17.82 1.02
N LYS A 248 -3.32 17.28 1.94
CA LYS A 248 -3.82 16.72 3.21
C LYS A 248 -4.40 17.79 4.13
N ASN A 249 -3.59 18.78 4.53
CA ASN A 249 -4.01 19.79 5.51
C ASN A 249 -5.23 20.60 5.05
N PRO A 250 -5.34 21.06 3.77
CA PRO A 250 -6.52 21.79 3.32
C PRO A 250 -7.80 20.95 3.36
N ILE A 251 -7.71 19.65 3.02
CA ILE A 251 -8.86 18.73 3.12
C ILE A 251 -9.26 18.57 4.60
N GLU A 252 -8.29 18.36 5.49
CA GLU A 252 -8.56 18.23 6.92
C GLU A 252 -9.19 19.48 7.52
N ASP A 253 -8.65 20.65 7.20
CA ASP A 253 -9.14 21.94 7.66
C ASP A 253 -10.54 22.23 7.10
N ALA A 254 -10.80 21.88 5.83
CA ALA A 254 -12.14 22.00 5.24
C ALA A 254 -13.16 21.09 5.94
N ILE A 255 -12.79 19.85 6.24
CA ILE A 255 -13.64 18.90 6.97
C ILE A 255 -13.89 19.42 8.40
N LEU A 256 -12.85 19.85 9.11
CA LEU A 256 -12.98 20.41 10.46
C LEU A 256 -13.82 21.70 10.47
N GLY A 257 -13.67 22.55 9.45
CA GLY A 257 -14.50 23.73 9.24
C GLY A 257 -15.97 23.37 9.06
N SER A 258 -16.26 22.37 8.22
CA SER A 258 -17.63 21.91 7.98
C SER A 258 -18.30 21.30 9.22
N LEU A 259 -17.52 20.71 10.14
CA LEU A 259 -18.00 20.22 11.45
C LEU A 259 -18.15 21.34 12.49
N THR A 260 -17.30 22.36 12.43
CA THR A 260 -17.31 23.47 13.41
C THR A 260 -18.55 24.35 13.24
N TYR A 261 -19.00 24.61 12.02
CA TYR A 261 -20.18 25.43 11.75
C TYR A 261 -21.48 24.91 12.41
N PRO A 262 -21.91 23.65 12.21
CA PRO A 262 -23.11 23.12 12.88
C PRO A 262 -22.89 22.96 14.39
N ALA A 263 -21.66 22.73 14.84
CA ALA A 263 -21.31 22.64 16.26
C ALA A 263 -21.52 23.98 17.00
N THR A 264 -21.06 25.09 16.44
CA THR A 264 -21.26 26.43 17.03
C THR A 264 -22.73 26.83 17.01
N LYS A 265 -23.44 26.58 15.90
CA LYS A 265 -24.88 26.83 15.80
C LYS A 265 -25.71 26.00 16.78
N TYR A 266 -25.30 24.77 17.09
CA TYR A 266 -25.95 23.95 18.12
C TYR A 266 -25.89 24.61 19.51
N ARG A 267 -24.76 25.25 19.86
CA ARG A 267 -24.62 25.97 21.13
C ARG A 267 -25.48 27.23 21.17
N ASP A 268 -25.49 27.99 20.08
CA ASP A 268 -26.04 29.35 20.06
C ASP A 268 -27.55 29.39 19.70
N SER A 269 -28.12 28.30 19.17
CA SER A 269 -29.52 28.26 18.71
C SER A 269 -30.51 27.74 19.75
N GLN A 270 -31.74 28.29 19.76
CA GLN A 270 -32.84 27.75 20.56
C GLN A 270 -33.31 26.35 20.09
N ILE A 271 -33.23 26.06 18.79
CA ILE A 271 -33.62 24.76 18.20
C ILE A 271 -32.39 23.83 18.12
N SER A 272 -31.86 23.44 19.28
CA SER A 272 -30.62 22.65 19.39
C SER A 272 -30.70 21.26 18.74
N TRP A 273 -31.87 20.64 18.66
CA TRP A 273 -31.99 19.27 18.12
C TRP A 273 -31.75 19.20 16.60
N PHE A 274 -32.16 20.22 15.84
CA PHE A 274 -31.99 20.28 14.38
C PHE A 274 -30.50 20.39 13.99
N TRP A 275 -29.79 21.34 14.61
CA TRP A 275 -28.35 21.52 14.39
C TRP A 275 -27.51 20.32 14.84
N LEU A 276 -27.97 19.57 15.85
CA LEU A 276 -27.35 18.31 16.25
C LEU A 276 -27.44 17.25 15.15
N TRP A 277 -28.58 17.15 14.45
CA TRP A 277 -28.72 16.22 13.33
C TRP A 277 -27.88 16.64 12.13
N ILE A 278 -27.82 17.94 11.83
CA ILE A 278 -26.90 18.46 10.80
C ILE A 278 -25.45 18.12 11.15
N PHE A 279 -25.03 18.33 12.41
CA PHE A 279 -23.69 17.95 12.87
C PHE A 279 -23.42 16.45 12.66
N ARG A 280 -24.39 15.57 12.98
CA ARG A 280 -24.24 14.12 12.79
C ARG A 280 -24.18 13.71 11.32
N LEU A 281 -24.95 14.37 10.47
CA LEU A 281 -24.97 14.11 9.03
C LEU A 281 -23.64 14.56 8.40
N ALA A 282 -23.13 15.73 8.79
CA ALA A 282 -21.80 16.20 8.43
C ALA A 282 -20.70 15.24 8.93
N LEU A 283 -20.83 14.75 10.18
CA LEU A 283 -19.93 13.73 10.75
C LEU A 283 -19.97 12.42 9.96
N GLY A 284 -21.13 12.06 9.42
CA GLY A 284 -21.34 10.87 8.59
C GLY A 284 -20.52 10.86 7.30
N ILE A 285 -20.25 12.03 6.73
CA ILE A 285 -19.40 12.19 5.54
C ILE A 285 -17.94 12.44 5.95
N ALA A 286 -17.73 13.22 7.00
CA ALA A 286 -16.40 13.59 7.48
C ALA A 286 -15.58 12.39 7.97
N LEU A 287 -16.17 11.47 8.75
CA LEU A 287 -15.43 10.36 9.34
C LEU A 287 -14.89 9.37 8.29
N PRO A 288 -15.69 8.87 7.32
CA PRO A 288 -15.17 8.03 6.25
C PRO A 288 -14.11 8.75 5.41
N THR A 289 -14.33 10.02 5.08
CA THR A 289 -13.37 10.80 4.28
C THR A 289 -12.03 10.96 5.01
N MET A 290 -12.05 11.31 6.29
CA MET A 290 -10.83 11.38 7.12
C MET A 290 -10.15 10.01 7.24
N ALA A 291 -10.92 8.94 7.40
CA ALA A 291 -10.37 7.58 7.45
C ALA A 291 -9.67 7.21 6.14
N ILE A 292 -10.24 7.56 4.97
CA ILE A 292 -9.63 7.33 3.65
C ILE A 292 -8.32 8.11 3.52
N VAL A 293 -8.32 9.42 3.82
CA VAL A 293 -7.11 10.26 3.71
C VAL A 293 -6.00 9.74 4.63
N GLU A 294 -6.34 9.40 5.87
CA GLU A 294 -5.37 8.88 6.83
C GLU A 294 -4.84 7.49 6.43
N CYS A 295 -5.73 6.59 5.97
CA CYS A 295 -5.34 5.28 5.45
C CYS A 295 -4.44 5.43 4.22
N ALA A 296 -4.76 6.33 3.29
CA ALA A 296 -3.98 6.52 2.08
C ALA A 296 -2.54 6.94 2.41
N SER A 297 -2.36 7.80 3.42
CA SER A 297 -1.03 8.22 3.90
C SER A 297 -0.29 7.20 4.78
N SER A 298 -0.90 6.03 5.07
CA SER A 298 -0.29 4.98 5.91
C SER A 298 0.67 4.08 5.14
N PHE A 299 1.57 3.41 5.86
CA PHE A 299 2.42 2.39 5.24
C PHE A 299 1.59 1.17 4.78
N ALA A 300 0.50 0.85 5.50
CA ALA A 300 -0.43 -0.21 5.10
C ALA A 300 -1.03 0.00 3.71
N ALA A 301 -1.29 1.25 3.29
CA ALA A 301 -1.76 1.51 1.92
C ALA A 301 -0.72 1.12 0.85
N SER A 302 0.57 1.34 1.13
CA SER A 302 1.64 0.89 0.23
C SER A 302 1.67 -0.64 0.09
N LEU A 303 1.42 -1.36 1.20
CA LEU A 303 1.32 -2.82 1.21
C LEU A 303 0.10 -3.32 0.42
N TRP A 304 -1.07 -2.72 0.62
CA TRP A 304 -2.26 -3.06 -0.15
C TRP A 304 -2.03 -2.86 -1.64
N LEU A 305 -1.51 -1.71 -2.04
CA LEU A 305 -1.22 -1.44 -3.45
C LEU A 305 -0.21 -2.43 -4.05
N SER A 306 0.76 -2.88 -3.24
CA SER A 306 1.70 -3.93 -3.66
C SER A 306 1.02 -5.28 -3.81
N LEU A 307 0.18 -5.68 -2.86
CA LEU A 307 -0.53 -6.96 -2.87
C LEU A 307 -1.50 -7.05 -4.04
N THR A 308 -2.31 -6.01 -4.26
CA THR A 308 -3.29 -5.98 -5.36
C THR A 308 -2.59 -6.02 -6.71
N SER A 309 -1.48 -5.29 -6.85
CA SER A 309 -0.63 -5.32 -8.04
C SER A 309 -0.01 -6.71 -8.30
N LEU A 310 0.44 -7.43 -7.27
CA LEU A 310 0.94 -8.80 -7.39
C LEU A 310 -0.14 -9.80 -7.79
N LEU A 311 -1.32 -9.72 -7.15
CA LEU A 311 -2.45 -10.59 -7.46
C LEU A 311 -2.92 -10.38 -8.89
N TYR A 312 -3.07 -9.12 -9.32
CA TYR A 312 -3.42 -8.77 -10.68
C TYR A 312 -2.39 -9.32 -11.69
N GLY A 313 -1.10 -9.08 -11.47
CA GLY A 313 -0.05 -9.63 -12.34
C GLY A 313 -0.03 -11.16 -12.38
N THR A 314 -0.33 -11.81 -11.25
CA THR A 314 -0.44 -13.28 -11.18
C THR A 314 -1.57 -13.80 -12.06
N ILE A 315 -2.76 -13.19 -11.98
CA ILE A 315 -3.93 -13.58 -12.79
C ILE A 315 -3.61 -13.41 -14.28
N GLN A 316 -3.04 -12.27 -14.65
CA GLN A 316 -2.71 -11.91 -16.04
C GLN A 316 -1.58 -12.76 -16.65
N ILE A 317 -0.82 -13.48 -15.83
CA ILE A 317 0.19 -14.45 -16.29
C ILE A 317 -0.39 -15.86 -16.36
N PHE A 318 -1.00 -16.33 -15.28
CA PHE A 318 -1.36 -17.74 -15.14
C PHE A 318 -2.65 -18.11 -15.89
N VAL A 319 -3.62 -17.20 -16.03
CA VAL A 319 -4.85 -17.48 -16.79
C VAL A 319 -4.55 -17.66 -18.29
N PRO A 320 -3.86 -16.72 -18.98
CA PRO A 320 -3.49 -16.92 -20.39
C PRO A 320 -2.56 -18.12 -20.58
N ARG A 321 -1.64 -18.37 -19.64
CA ARG A 321 -0.79 -19.57 -19.69
C ARG A 321 -1.64 -20.84 -19.62
N GLY A 322 -2.61 -20.91 -18.71
CA GLY A 322 -3.53 -22.04 -18.60
C GLY A 322 -4.27 -22.32 -19.91
N GLN A 323 -4.71 -21.28 -20.61
CA GLN A 323 -5.36 -21.37 -21.91
C GLN A 323 -4.42 -21.87 -23.03
N MET A 324 -3.12 -21.57 -22.94
CA MET A 324 -2.12 -21.94 -23.95
C MET A 324 -1.43 -23.30 -23.73
N ILE A 325 -1.57 -23.92 -22.54
CA ILE A 325 -0.95 -25.23 -22.22
C ILE A 325 -1.14 -26.29 -23.32
N PRO A 326 -2.34 -26.48 -23.92
CA PRO A 326 -2.53 -27.50 -24.96
C PRO A 326 -1.67 -27.29 -26.21
N LEU A 327 -1.26 -26.05 -26.49
CA LEU A 327 -0.52 -25.67 -27.70
C LEU A 327 0.99 -25.55 -27.46
N THR A 328 1.41 -25.02 -26.31
CA THR A 328 2.82 -24.71 -26.02
C THR A 328 3.44 -25.53 -24.88
N GLY A 329 2.61 -26.26 -24.13
CA GLY A 329 2.97 -26.81 -22.82
C GLY A 329 4.15 -27.80 -22.82
N SER A 330 4.33 -28.59 -23.88
CA SER A 330 5.42 -29.58 -23.98
C SER A 330 6.81 -28.93 -23.95
N SER A 331 6.95 -27.76 -24.57
CA SER A 331 8.22 -27.04 -24.67
C SER A 331 8.40 -26.07 -23.49
N GLU A 332 7.35 -25.35 -23.11
CA GLU A 332 7.42 -24.30 -22.07
C GLU A 332 7.40 -24.82 -20.63
N SER A 333 7.01 -26.09 -20.43
CA SER A 333 7.11 -26.76 -19.13
C SER A 333 8.45 -27.47 -18.94
N SER A 334 9.28 -27.54 -19.99
CA SER A 334 10.63 -28.12 -19.90
C SER A 334 11.60 -27.12 -19.25
N TRP A 335 12.49 -27.64 -18.39
CA TRP A 335 13.45 -26.85 -17.64
C TRP A 335 14.75 -26.70 -18.44
N GLY A 336 15.06 -25.47 -18.86
CA GLY A 336 16.30 -25.13 -19.54
C GLY A 336 17.31 -24.41 -18.63
N PHE A 337 18.56 -24.31 -19.09
CA PHE A 337 19.64 -23.59 -18.37
C PHE A 337 19.25 -22.14 -18.05
N GLY A 338 18.72 -21.39 -19.03
CA GLY A 338 18.30 -20.00 -18.86
C GLY A 338 17.18 -19.81 -17.82
N GLN A 339 16.42 -20.86 -17.52
CA GLN A 339 15.35 -20.84 -16.51
C GLN A 339 15.86 -21.21 -15.11
N LEU A 340 16.91 -22.03 -15.00
CA LEU A 340 17.49 -22.47 -13.73
C LEU A 340 18.37 -21.40 -13.07
N VAL A 341 19.17 -20.68 -13.86
CA VAL A 341 20.07 -19.63 -13.36
C VAL A 341 19.33 -18.60 -12.49
N PRO A 342 18.23 -17.96 -12.94
CA PRO A 342 17.55 -16.95 -12.12
C PRO A 342 16.97 -17.53 -10.83
N LEU A 343 16.54 -18.80 -10.82
CA LEU A 343 16.08 -19.46 -9.60
C LEU A 343 17.20 -19.70 -8.59
N ILE A 344 18.38 -20.11 -9.05
CA ILE A 344 19.56 -20.30 -8.17
C ILE A 344 20.00 -18.95 -7.58
N LEU A 345 19.91 -17.86 -8.34
CA LEU A 345 20.23 -16.51 -7.83
C LEU A 345 19.31 -16.07 -6.69
N LEU A 346 18.10 -16.61 -6.57
CA LEU A 346 17.21 -16.35 -5.42
C LEU A 346 17.72 -16.94 -4.09
N ILE A 347 18.76 -17.77 -4.11
CA ILE A 347 19.40 -18.28 -2.90
C ILE A 347 20.28 -17.20 -2.23
N GLN A 348 20.69 -16.15 -2.96
CA GLN A 348 21.59 -15.11 -2.44
C GLN A 348 21.18 -14.51 -1.07
N PRO A 349 19.90 -14.18 -0.82
CA PRO A 349 19.47 -13.66 0.48
C PRO A 349 19.60 -14.67 1.63
N VAL A 350 19.54 -15.98 1.33
CA VAL A 350 19.76 -17.05 2.32
C VAL A 350 21.22 -17.05 2.79
N GLY A 351 22.17 -16.79 1.88
CA GLY A 351 23.58 -16.65 2.24
C GLY A 351 23.82 -15.53 3.25
N VAL A 352 23.16 -14.39 3.06
CA VAL A 352 23.24 -13.26 4.01
C VAL A 352 22.62 -13.61 5.36
N LEU A 353 21.50 -14.32 5.36
CA LEU A 353 20.89 -14.80 6.60
C LEU A 353 21.85 -15.75 7.34
N PHE A 354 22.50 -16.67 6.63
CA PHE A 354 23.46 -17.60 7.22
C PHE A 354 24.69 -16.89 7.78
N GLU A 355 25.27 -15.94 7.03
CA GLU A 355 26.40 -15.12 7.51
C GLU A 355 26.03 -14.38 8.81
N HIS A 356 24.81 -13.85 8.87
CA HIS A 356 24.30 -13.16 10.05
C HIS A 356 24.15 -14.09 11.27
N LEU A 357 23.58 -15.29 11.07
CA LEU A 357 23.44 -16.31 12.11
C LEU A 357 24.81 -16.83 12.57
N HIS A 358 25.77 -16.99 11.66
CA HIS A 358 27.11 -17.43 12.01
C HIS A 358 27.89 -16.35 12.80
N SER A 359 27.75 -15.09 12.41
CA SER A 359 28.28 -13.94 13.17
C SER A 359 27.69 -13.86 14.59
N GLN A 360 26.42 -14.26 14.76
CA GLN A 360 25.78 -14.36 16.07
C GLN A 360 26.46 -15.39 16.98
N ASN A 361 26.79 -16.58 16.47
CA ASN A 361 27.50 -17.58 17.29
C ASN A 361 28.87 -17.09 17.75
N LYS A 362 29.64 -16.44 16.87
CA LYS A 362 30.96 -15.90 17.23
C LYS A 362 30.91 -14.80 18.30
N SER A 363 29.91 -13.91 18.22
CA SER A 363 29.74 -12.83 19.21
C SER A 363 29.26 -13.35 20.57
N ASN A 364 28.41 -14.38 20.59
CA ASN A 364 27.99 -15.06 21.81
C ASN A 364 29.16 -15.85 22.45
N GLU A 365 30.02 -16.49 21.65
CA GLU A 365 31.24 -17.16 22.17
C GLU A 365 32.23 -16.16 22.77
N SER A 366 32.36 -14.98 22.18
CA SER A 366 33.25 -13.91 22.67
C SER A 366 32.74 -13.25 23.96
N GLN A 367 31.41 -13.19 24.17
CA GLN A 367 30.81 -12.66 25.40
C GLN A 367 30.78 -13.67 26.57
N ASN A 368 30.95 -14.96 26.30
CA ASN A 368 31.03 -15.98 27.37
C ASN A 368 32.40 -16.02 28.08
N GLY A 369 33.38 -15.23 27.63
CA GLY A 369 34.70 -15.12 28.25
C GLY A 369 34.83 -14.02 29.32
N ASP A 370 33.92 -13.05 29.37
CA ASP A 370 34.05 -11.89 30.27
C ASP A 370 32.73 -11.56 31.00
N HIS A 371 32.81 -11.74 32.32
CA HIS A 371 32.02 -11.15 33.40
C HIS A 371 30.62 -11.66 33.80
N ALA A 372 30.63 -12.24 35.01
CA ALA A 372 29.62 -12.07 36.04
C ALA A 372 29.52 -10.62 36.56
N THR A 373 28.39 -10.34 37.24
CA THR A 373 27.82 -9.05 37.72
C THR A 373 27.00 -8.36 36.62
N GLY A 374 25.73 -8.04 36.78
CA GLY A 374 24.98 -7.60 37.95
C GLY A 374 24.37 -6.23 37.62
N HIS A 375 23.08 -6.05 37.92
CA HIS A 375 22.25 -4.83 37.73
C HIS A 375 21.72 -4.52 36.32
N ASP A 376 20.42 -4.78 36.11
CA ASP A 376 19.49 -3.82 35.50
C ASP A 376 18.03 -4.32 35.65
N THR A 377 17.52 -4.25 36.88
CA THR A 377 16.08 -4.38 37.18
C THR A 377 15.63 -3.18 38.00
N ILE A 378 15.95 -1.96 37.57
CA ILE A 378 15.35 -0.74 38.12
C ILE A 378 15.20 0.29 36.99
N ARG A 379 14.28 0.03 36.04
CA ARG A 379 13.79 1.07 35.13
C ARG A 379 12.36 0.87 34.59
N ASP A 380 11.62 -0.08 35.16
CA ASP A 380 10.19 -0.30 34.86
C ASP A 380 9.25 0.19 35.99
N ALA A 381 9.75 0.97 36.94
CA ALA A 381 8.99 1.40 38.13
C ALA A 381 8.71 2.93 38.21
N ILE A 382 8.91 3.69 37.14
CA ILE A 382 8.55 5.13 37.09
C ILE A 382 7.79 5.43 35.80
N GLU A 383 6.66 4.75 35.59
CA GLU A 383 5.58 5.25 34.73
C GLU A 383 4.25 4.55 35.07
N ALA A 384 3.86 4.62 36.35
CA ALA A 384 2.54 4.21 36.80
C ALA A 384 1.97 5.26 37.75
N ALA A 385 1.69 6.46 37.20
CA ALA A 385 0.73 7.34 37.84
C ALA A 385 -0.67 6.74 37.64
N PRO A 386 -1.42 6.44 38.71
CA PRO A 386 -2.77 5.91 38.56
C PRO A 386 -3.65 6.95 37.86
N ALA A 387 -4.26 6.55 36.74
CA ALA A 387 -5.30 7.33 36.10
C ALA A 387 -6.43 7.53 37.12
N ILE A 388 -6.76 8.79 37.42
CA ILE A 388 -7.90 9.16 38.26
C ILE A 388 -9.15 8.49 37.66
N PRO A 389 -9.82 7.55 38.37
CA PRO A 389 -11.04 6.94 37.90
C PRO A 389 -12.15 8.00 37.98
N GLY A 390 -12.62 8.49 36.84
CA GLY A 390 -13.80 9.37 36.80
C GLY A 390 -13.79 10.49 35.76
N SER A 391 -12.65 10.82 35.14
CA SER A 391 -12.62 11.83 34.07
C SER A 391 -13.11 11.23 32.75
N GLN A 392 -14.41 11.31 32.50
CA GLN A 392 -15.02 10.92 31.24
C GLN A 392 -14.52 11.85 30.13
N LYS A 393 -13.89 11.28 29.09
CA LYS A 393 -13.28 12.07 27.98
C LYS A 393 -14.30 13.03 27.36
N PRO A 394 -13.92 14.30 27.07
CA PRO A 394 -14.82 15.25 26.43
C PRO A 394 -15.21 14.78 25.03
N SER A 395 -16.45 15.07 24.64
CA SER A 395 -16.93 14.75 23.29
C SER A 395 -16.31 15.66 22.23
N LEU A 396 -16.25 15.21 20.97
CA LEU A 396 -15.73 16.03 19.86
C LEU A 396 -16.52 17.34 19.74
N LEU A 397 -17.84 17.29 19.96
CA LEU A 397 -18.71 18.45 19.96
C LEU A 397 -18.35 19.45 21.08
N GLU A 398 -17.95 18.99 22.28
CA GLU A 398 -17.45 19.88 23.35
C GLU A 398 -16.12 20.54 22.98
N ILE A 399 -15.19 19.80 22.38
CA ILE A 399 -13.88 20.36 21.95
C ILE A 399 -14.06 21.38 20.83
N LEU A 400 -15.00 21.14 19.89
CA LEU A 400 -15.26 22.07 18.79
C LEU A 400 -15.96 23.36 19.26
N VAL A 401 -16.76 23.27 20.33
CA VAL A 401 -17.60 24.37 20.85
C VAL A 401 -16.90 25.20 21.93
N ASN A 402 -16.02 24.61 22.74
CA ASN A 402 -15.42 25.31 23.86
C ASN A 402 -14.29 26.25 23.38
N LYS A 403 -14.62 27.55 23.27
CA LYS A 403 -13.68 28.65 22.97
C LYS A 403 -12.83 29.07 24.17
N ARG A 404 -13.14 28.59 25.38
CA ARG A 404 -12.51 29.08 26.62
C ARG A 404 -11.17 28.37 26.85
N ASP A 405 -10.19 28.78 26.05
CA ASP A 405 -8.73 28.84 26.32
C ASP A 405 -8.02 29.53 25.12
N GLU A 406 -8.73 30.39 24.37
CA GLU A 406 -8.22 31.08 23.16
C GLU A 406 -7.08 32.08 23.44
N GLU A 407 -6.74 32.37 24.70
CA GLU A 407 -5.60 33.25 25.03
C GLU A 407 -4.29 32.53 25.42
N PHE A 408 -4.26 31.21 25.69
CA PHE A 408 -3.03 30.59 26.24
C PHE A 408 -2.33 29.51 25.39
N GLN A 409 -2.92 28.95 24.33
CA GLN A 409 -2.17 28.02 23.45
C GLN A 409 -2.53 28.11 21.96
N LYS A 410 -1.56 28.52 21.14
CA LYS A 410 -1.51 28.54 19.66
C LYS A 410 -2.37 27.42 19.03
N GLY A 411 -3.11 27.72 17.96
CA GLY A 411 -4.04 26.81 17.25
C GLY A 411 -3.53 25.40 16.88
N HIS A 412 -2.21 25.17 16.90
CA HIS A 412 -1.59 23.84 16.84
C HIS A 412 -2.01 22.91 17.99
N SER A 413 -2.29 23.44 19.17
CA SER A 413 -2.70 22.64 20.35
C SER A 413 -4.10 22.03 20.17
N ARG A 414 -5.05 22.81 19.61
CA ARG A 414 -6.42 22.38 19.36
C ARG A 414 -6.50 21.28 18.29
N HIS A 415 -5.81 21.48 17.16
CA HIS A 415 -5.77 20.48 16.09
C HIS A 415 -5.21 19.13 16.61
N LYS A 416 -4.12 19.17 17.38
CA LYS A 416 -3.53 17.98 18.02
C LYS A 416 -4.49 17.28 19.00
N ALA A 417 -5.28 18.04 19.76
CA ALA A 417 -6.27 17.49 20.68
C ALA A 417 -7.42 16.76 19.95
N ILE A 418 -7.93 17.34 18.86
CA ILE A 418 -8.98 16.74 18.02
C ILE A 418 -8.52 15.39 17.45
N TRP A 419 -7.33 15.36 16.83
CA TRP A 419 -6.78 14.13 16.26
C TRP A 419 -6.50 13.07 17.33
N LYS A 420 -5.96 13.47 18.49
CA LYS A 420 -5.77 12.54 19.63
C LYS A 420 -7.09 11.92 20.08
N LEU A 421 -8.19 12.69 20.09
CA LEU A 421 -9.52 12.18 20.39
C LEU A 421 -9.99 11.19 19.32
N LEU A 422 -9.87 11.57 18.04
CA LEU A 422 -10.31 10.79 16.90
C LEU A 422 -9.64 9.41 16.84
N TYR A 423 -8.32 9.35 16.98
CA TYR A 423 -7.57 8.09 17.05
C TYR A 423 -7.90 7.22 18.27
N SER A 424 -8.47 7.81 19.33
CA SER A 424 -8.93 7.05 20.50
C SER A 424 -10.39 6.60 20.40
N SER A 425 -11.10 7.01 19.35
CA SER A 425 -12.51 6.68 19.11
C SER A 425 -12.65 5.31 18.47
N LYS A 426 -13.48 4.44 19.06
CA LYS A 426 -13.85 3.14 18.47
C LYS A 426 -14.55 3.30 17.12
N LEU A 427 -15.33 4.38 16.93
CA LEU A 427 -16.04 4.64 15.68
C LEU A 427 -15.05 4.94 14.54
N PHE A 428 -14.01 5.73 14.81
CA PHE A 428 -13.00 6.04 13.80
C PHE A 428 -12.15 4.81 13.45
N ALA A 429 -11.75 4.02 14.46
CA ALA A 429 -11.08 2.75 14.23
C ALA A 429 -11.94 1.80 13.37
N MET A 430 -13.24 1.71 13.63
CA MET A 430 -14.18 0.93 12.81
C MET A 430 -14.19 1.42 11.36
N MET A 431 -14.21 2.75 11.10
CA MET A 431 -14.14 3.29 9.74
C MET A 431 -12.84 2.89 9.03
N VAL A 432 -11.70 2.94 9.74
CA VAL A 432 -10.42 2.50 9.19
C VAL A 432 -10.46 1.02 8.80
N TYR A 433 -10.99 0.13 9.65
CA TYR A 433 -11.14 -1.29 9.28
C TYR A 433 -12.14 -1.50 8.13
N LEU A 434 -13.20 -0.69 8.06
CA LEU A 434 -14.18 -0.73 6.97
C LEU A 434 -13.52 -0.35 5.63
N VAL A 435 -12.59 0.62 5.62
CA VAL A 435 -11.75 0.93 4.43
C VAL A 435 -10.94 -0.30 4.01
N GLN A 436 -10.28 -0.99 4.95
CA GLN A 436 -9.47 -2.19 4.63
C GLN A 436 -10.35 -3.31 4.04
N LEU A 437 -11.51 -3.56 4.67
CA LEU A 437 -12.45 -4.57 4.21
C LEU A 437 -13.01 -4.24 2.82
N ALA A 438 -13.28 -2.97 2.55
CA ALA A 438 -13.75 -2.53 1.23
C ALA A 438 -12.71 -2.76 0.15
N ILE A 439 -11.43 -2.43 0.42
CA ILE A 439 -10.33 -2.72 -0.51
C ILE A 439 -10.29 -4.23 -0.80
N ALA A 440 -10.30 -5.07 0.24
CA ALA A 440 -10.27 -6.52 0.07
C ALA A 440 -11.47 -7.05 -0.74
N ALA A 441 -12.69 -6.58 -0.45
CA ALA A 441 -13.91 -7.00 -1.13
C ALA A 441 -13.93 -6.55 -2.60
N ILE A 442 -13.55 -5.29 -2.89
CA ILE A 442 -13.43 -4.77 -4.26
C ILE A 442 -12.43 -5.61 -5.05
N CYS A 443 -11.25 -5.85 -4.49
CA CYS A 443 -10.22 -6.65 -5.16
C CYS A 443 -10.69 -8.08 -5.41
N ALA A 444 -11.35 -8.72 -4.44
CA ALA A 444 -11.86 -10.09 -4.62
C ALA A 444 -12.88 -10.17 -5.77
N VAL A 445 -13.82 -9.22 -5.85
CA VAL A 445 -14.83 -9.18 -6.92
C VAL A 445 -14.17 -8.92 -8.28
N VAL A 446 -13.36 -7.87 -8.38
CA VAL A 446 -12.70 -7.50 -9.64
C VAL A 446 -11.82 -8.62 -10.14
N PHE A 447 -10.98 -9.20 -9.29
CA PHE A 447 -10.07 -10.29 -9.67
C PHE A 447 -10.79 -11.58 -10.03
N TYR A 448 -11.91 -11.88 -9.38
CA TYR A 448 -12.72 -13.04 -9.72
C TYR A 448 -13.31 -12.91 -11.13
N PHE A 449 -13.90 -11.76 -11.45
CA PHE A 449 -14.46 -11.52 -12.78
C PHE A 449 -13.38 -11.44 -13.86
N ASP A 450 -12.29 -10.72 -13.59
CA ASP A 450 -11.13 -10.64 -14.49
C ASP A 450 -10.60 -12.04 -14.83
N ALA A 451 -10.40 -12.92 -13.82
CA ALA A 451 -9.93 -14.28 -14.07
C ALA A 451 -10.88 -15.14 -14.94
N LEU A 452 -12.19 -14.86 -14.92
CA LEU A 452 -13.17 -15.58 -15.73
C LEU A 452 -13.26 -15.03 -17.16
N THR A 453 -13.09 -13.71 -17.33
CA THR A 453 -13.31 -13.03 -18.61
C THR A 453 -12.04 -12.94 -19.45
N ILE A 454 -10.84 -12.97 -18.85
CA ILE A 454 -9.56 -12.92 -19.58
C ILE A 454 -9.53 -13.95 -20.71
N GLY A 455 -9.23 -13.47 -21.90
CA GLY A 455 -9.22 -14.30 -23.11
C GLY A 455 -10.61 -14.53 -23.69
N ASN A 456 -11.68 -14.62 -22.93
CA ASN A 456 -12.97 -15.06 -23.46
C ASN A 456 -13.88 -13.92 -23.93
N VAL A 457 -13.86 -12.79 -23.23
CA VAL A 457 -14.76 -11.67 -23.48
C VAL A 457 -13.97 -10.36 -23.39
N ARG A 458 -14.41 -9.34 -24.11
CA ARG A 458 -13.99 -7.95 -23.85
C ARG A 458 -14.33 -7.63 -22.39
N SER A 459 -13.32 -7.32 -21.59
CA SER A 459 -13.53 -7.11 -20.16
C SER A 459 -14.25 -5.78 -19.90
N ASP A 460 -15.18 -5.76 -18.94
CA ASP A 460 -15.97 -4.60 -18.52
C ASP A 460 -16.12 -4.57 -16.99
N ASN A 461 -14.98 -4.49 -16.30
CA ASN A 461 -14.93 -4.62 -14.84
C ASN A 461 -15.29 -3.32 -14.09
N TRP A 462 -15.46 -2.20 -14.79
CA TRP A 462 -15.66 -0.87 -14.20
C TRP A 462 -16.98 -0.71 -13.47
N SER A 463 -18.04 -1.33 -13.99
CA SER A 463 -19.37 -1.31 -13.37
C SER A 463 -19.32 -1.88 -11.95
N PHE A 464 -18.61 -3.00 -11.74
CA PHE A 464 -18.42 -3.63 -10.43
C PHE A 464 -17.63 -2.74 -9.47
N ILE A 465 -16.59 -2.04 -9.95
CA ILE A 465 -15.81 -1.10 -9.15
C ILE A 465 -16.71 0.05 -8.66
N LEU A 466 -17.54 0.61 -9.54
CA LEU A 466 -18.45 1.72 -9.20
C LEU A 466 -19.51 1.29 -8.18
N VAL A 467 -20.13 0.11 -8.36
CA VAL A 467 -21.11 -0.44 -7.43
C VAL A 467 -20.49 -0.66 -6.05
N ALA A 468 -19.28 -1.23 -6.01
CA ALA A 468 -18.60 -1.49 -4.74
C ALA A 468 -18.15 -0.21 -4.03
N LEU A 469 -17.70 0.81 -4.78
CA LEU A 469 -17.40 2.14 -4.24
C LEU A 469 -18.65 2.79 -3.63
N ALA A 470 -19.79 2.71 -4.34
CA ALA A 470 -21.07 3.23 -3.84
C ALA A 470 -21.52 2.49 -2.57
N ALA A 471 -21.38 1.16 -2.53
CA ALA A 471 -21.70 0.34 -1.36
C ALA A 471 -20.82 0.72 -0.14
N PHE A 472 -19.53 0.94 -0.34
CA PHE A 472 -18.61 1.38 0.70
C PHE A 472 -18.98 2.76 1.25
N LEU A 473 -19.21 3.75 0.38
CA LEU A 473 -19.60 5.10 0.77
C LEU A 473 -20.94 5.09 1.52
N GLY A 474 -21.91 4.30 1.05
CA GLY A 474 -23.18 4.09 1.72
C GLY A 474 -23.03 3.46 3.11
N ALA A 475 -22.27 2.38 3.23
CA ALA A 475 -22.03 1.69 4.50
C ALA A 475 -21.31 2.59 5.52
N GLY A 476 -20.29 3.35 5.09
CA GLY A 476 -19.58 4.30 5.93
C GLY A 476 -20.48 5.42 6.46
N LEU A 477 -21.36 5.95 5.59
CA LEU A 477 -22.31 7.00 5.96
C LEU A 477 -23.37 6.48 6.95
N VAL A 478 -23.99 5.34 6.67
CA VAL A 478 -25.02 4.74 7.52
C VAL A 478 -24.45 4.37 8.90
N SER A 479 -23.31 3.68 8.94
CA SER A 479 -22.67 3.29 10.20
C SER A 479 -22.26 4.50 11.04
N SER A 480 -21.75 5.56 10.41
CA SER A 480 -21.40 6.79 11.10
C SER A 480 -22.63 7.49 11.70
N ILE A 481 -23.75 7.60 10.97
CA ILE A 481 -24.98 8.24 11.47
C ILE A 481 -25.60 7.44 12.62
N VAL A 482 -25.66 6.12 12.49
CA VAL A 482 -26.29 5.23 13.49
C VAL A 482 -25.46 5.17 14.78
N LEU A 483 -24.13 5.11 14.67
CA LEU A 483 -23.24 4.94 15.83
C LEU A 483 -22.73 6.27 16.41
N ALA A 484 -22.83 7.38 15.68
CA ALA A 484 -22.44 8.72 16.16
C ALA A 484 -23.02 9.05 17.55
N PRO A 485 -24.32 8.84 17.85
CA PRO A 485 -24.91 9.17 19.15
C PRO A 485 -24.28 8.43 20.35
N LEU A 486 -23.76 7.22 20.11
CA LEU A 486 -23.17 6.35 21.12
C LEU A 486 -21.64 6.58 21.26
N SER A 487 -21.03 7.24 20.28
CA SER A 487 -19.60 7.48 20.19
C SER A 487 -19.16 8.80 20.83
N VAL A 488 -17.92 8.86 21.33
CA VAL A 488 -17.30 10.10 21.85
C VAL A 488 -17.23 11.20 20.76
N THR A 489 -17.26 10.81 19.49
CA THR A 489 -17.25 11.69 18.32
C THR A 489 -18.58 12.36 18.01
N GLY A 490 -19.73 11.82 18.44
CA GLY A 490 -21.06 12.33 18.09
C GLY A 490 -22.10 12.40 19.22
N ARG A 491 -21.70 12.05 20.45
CA ARG A 491 -22.56 12.15 21.65
C ARG A 491 -22.86 13.61 21.98
N ARG A 492 -24.04 13.86 22.57
CA ARG A 492 -24.41 15.18 23.07
C ARG A 492 -23.42 15.66 24.14
N PRO A 493 -23.09 16.96 24.17
CA PRO A 493 -22.31 17.54 25.25
C PRO A 493 -23.06 17.36 26.57
N ARG A 494 -22.33 17.10 27.64
CA ARG A 494 -22.90 17.13 28.98
C ARG A 494 -23.42 18.56 29.23
N LYS A 495 -24.65 18.70 29.71
CA LYS A 495 -25.05 19.97 30.32
C LYS A 495 -24.03 20.24 31.44
N MET A 496 -23.20 21.26 31.28
CA MET A 496 -22.55 21.88 32.43
C MET A 496 -23.70 22.42 33.28
N ASN A 497 -24.18 21.62 34.24
CA ASN A 497 -24.99 22.17 35.31
C ASN A 497 -24.12 23.24 35.94
N GLY A 498 -24.58 24.48 35.87
CA GLY A 498 -23.93 25.60 36.53
C GLY A 498 -23.88 25.30 38.02
N GLU A 499 -22.69 24.92 38.47
CA GLU A 499 -22.14 25.09 39.81
C GLU A 499 -20.73 24.51 39.73
N LEU A 500 -19.77 25.36 39.36
CA LEU A 500 -18.38 25.12 39.73
C LEU A 500 -18.38 25.00 41.26
N PRO A 501 -17.85 23.92 41.87
CA PRO A 501 -17.48 24.02 43.27
C PRO A 501 -16.44 25.13 43.33
N VAL A 502 -16.79 26.21 44.00
CA VAL A 502 -15.83 27.21 44.47
C VAL A 502 -14.77 26.40 45.20
N VAL A 503 -13.62 26.18 44.56
CA VAL A 503 -12.42 25.74 45.24
C VAL A 503 -12.05 26.92 46.11
N ARG A 504 -12.62 26.92 47.32
CA ARG A 504 -12.22 27.78 48.41
C ARG A 504 -10.76 27.39 48.64
N GLY A 505 -9.86 28.21 48.11
CA GLY A 505 -8.43 27.99 48.18
C GLY A 505 -8.06 27.69 49.62
N ASN A 506 -7.38 26.56 49.83
CA ASN A 506 -6.78 26.22 51.10
C ASN A 506 -5.70 27.26 51.42
N GLU A 507 -6.06 28.32 52.15
CA GLU A 507 -5.13 29.14 52.94
C GLU A 507 -4.55 28.36 54.13
N ARG A 508 -4.02 27.16 53.90
CA ARG A 508 -3.35 26.35 54.93
C ARG A 508 -2.08 25.66 54.40
N LEU A 509 -1.31 26.36 53.58
CA LEU A 509 0.04 25.95 53.18
C LEU A 509 1.07 27.09 53.33
N LEU A 510 0.90 27.94 54.35
CA LEU A 510 1.88 28.94 54.77
C LEU A 510 2.22 28.91 56.27
N GLU A 511 1.86 27.85 57.01
CA GLU A 511 2.18 27.70 58.44
C GLU A 511 3.02 26.45 58.79
N LEU A 512 3.83 25.93 57.86
CA LEU A 512 4.73 24.79 58.16
C LEU A 512 6.19 24.99 57.77
N SER A 513 6.66 26.24 57.63
CA SER A 513 8.10 26.56 57.48
C SER A 513 8.76 27.18 58.73
N HIS A 514 8.03 27.34 59.84
CA HIS A 514 8.63 27.64 61.14
C HIS A 514 8.32 26.52 62.12
N VAL A 515 9.24 25.55 62.22
CA VAL A 515 9.63 24.78 63.42
C VAL A 515 10.51 23.63 62.93
N ARG A 516 11.81 23.91 62.83
CA ARG A 516 12.88 22.99 63.24
C ARG A 516 14.18 23.77 63.35
N THR A 517 14.49 24.08 64.61
CA THR A 517 15.84 24.17 65.17
C THR A 517 16.72 23.02 64.71
#